data_AF-A0A2N3EUR7-F1
#
_entry.id   AF-A0A2N3EUR7-F1
#
_cell.length_a   1.000
_cell.length_b   1.000
_cell.length_c   1.000
_cell.angle_alpha   90.00
_cell.angle_beta   90.00
_cell.angle_gamma   90.00
#
_symmetry.space_group_name_H-M   'P 1'
#
loop_
_entity.id
_entity.type
_entity.pdbx_description
1 polymer ?
#
loop_
_entity_poly.entity_id
_entity_poly.type
_entity_poly.pdbx_seq_one_letter_code
_entity_poly.pdbx_strand_id
1 'polypeptide(L)'
;MSDQTETPAATLAAATASADFPRRGPALIGTLHGPEVARALLRSESGEIRTVETGARIGTATVAAIGEGVVILNDRGRAERLEMPRG
;
A
#
# COMPACT_ATOMS: atom_id res chain seq x y z
N MET A 1 -17.40 27.39 25.27
CA MET A 1 -16.61 26.31 25.86
C MET A 1 -16.71 25.13 24.92
N SER A 2 -15.58 24.61 24.44
CA SER A 2 -15.55 23.43 23.57
C SER A 2 -15.48 22.20 24.47
N ASP A 3 -16.54 21.39 24.52
CA ASP A 3 -16.49 20.07 25.17
C ASP A 3 -15.59 19.15 24.33
N GLN A 4 -14.35 18.97 24.77
CA GLN A 4 -13.53 17.82 24.36
C GLN A 4 -13.65 16.74 25.43
N THR A 5 -14.41 15.70 25.12
CA THR A 5 -14.47 14.48 25.94
C THR A 5 -13.41 13.51 25.46
N GLU A 6 -12.72 12.82 26.38
CA GLU A 6 -11.74 11.80 26.01
C GLU A 6 -12.41 10.69 25.19
N THR A 7 -11.73 10.26 24.12
CA THR A 7 -12.23 9.18 23.26
C THR A 7 -12.10 7.85 23.99
N PRO A 8 -13.18 7.07 24.16
CA PRO A 8 -13.12 5.77 24.81
C PRO A 8 -12.10 4.83 24.13
N ALA A 9 -11.37 4.05 24.93
CA ALA A 9 -10.34 3.14 24.41
C ALA A 9 -10.88 2.13 23.37
N ALA A 10 -12.13 1.68 23.53
CA ALA A 10 -12.81 0.81 22.56
C ALA A 10 -12.96 1.49 21.18
N THR A 11 -13.23 2.80 21.16
CA THR A 11 -13.34 3.59 19.92
C THR A 11 -11.97 3.77 19.27
N LEU A 12 -10.91 3.99 20.05
CA LEU A 12 -9.54 4.09 19.53
C LEU A 12 -9.08 2.77 18.89
N ALA A 13 -9.36 1.64 19.55
CA ALA A 13 -9.03 0.32 19.03
C ALA A 13 -9.80 0.02 17.74
N ALA A 14 -11.11 0.29 17.71
CA ALA A 14 -11.94 0.07 16.53
C ALA A 14 -11.55 0.96 15.33
N ALA A 15 -11.00 2.14 15.58
CA ALA A 15 -10.54 3.06 14.54
C ALA A 15 -9.15 2.70 13.97
N THR A 16 -8.44 1.74 14.55
CA THR A 16 -7.08 1.38 14.15
C THR A 16 -7.05 0.02 13.46
N ALA A 17 -6.78 0.00 12.16
CA ALA A 17 -6.44 -1.23 11.44
C ALA A 17 -4.94 -1.51 11.61
N SER A 18 -4.61 -2.55 12.38
CA SER A 18 -3.23 -3.05 12.49
C SER A 18 -2.93 -4.01 11.34
N ALA A 19 -1.75 -3.92 10.75
CA ALA A 19 -1.29 -4.85 9.73
C ALA A 19 0.24 -4.97 9.78
N ASP A 20 0.74 -6.18 9.56
CA ASP A 20 2.17 -6.47 9.60
C ASP A 20 2.82 -6.14 8.26
N PHE A 21 3.31 -4.90 8.14
CA PHE A 21 4.05 -4.50 6.95
C PHE A 21 5.49 -5.02 6.97
N PRO A 22 6.02 -5.47 5.82
CA PRO A 22 7.44 -5.77 5.68
C PRO A 22 8.29 -4.57 6.14
N ARG A 23 9.28 -4.84 7.01
CA ARG A 23 10.21 -3.80 7.50
C ARG A 23 11.25 -3.37 6.46
N ARG A 24 11.38 -4.13 5.36
CA ARG A 24 12.33 -3.93 4.26
C ARG A 24 11.60 -4.12 2.94
N GLY A 25 12.07 -3.44 1.89
CA GLY A 25 11.45 -3.47 0.58
C GLY A 25 10.19 -2.61 0.46
N PRO A 26 9.69 -2.43 -0.77
CA PRO A 26 8.43 -1.75 -1.02
C PRO A 26 7.25 -2.56 -0.44
N ALA A 27 6.24 -1.85 0.07
CA ALA A 27 5.04 -2.47 0.60
C ALA A 27 3.76 -1.91 -0.04
N LEU A 28 2.82 -2.79 -0.37
CA LEU A 28 1.52 -2.43 -0.91
C LEU A 28 0.58 -1.97 0.19
N ILE A 29 0.16 -0.70 0.12
CA ILE A 29 -0.77 -0.07 1.06
C ILE A 29 -2.21 -0.20 0.56
N GLY A 30 -2.42 -0.11 -0.75
CA GLY A 30 -3.75 -0.05 -1.33
C GLY A 30 -3.75 -0.12 -2.84
N THR A 31 -4.90 -0.46 -3.41
CA THR A 31 -5.15 -0.45 -4.86
C THR A 31 -6.43 0.31 -5.16
N LEU A 32 -6.38 1.21 -6.13
CA LEU A 32 -7.48 2.06 -6.57
C LEU A 32 -7.85 1.65 -8.00
N HIS A 33 -9.07 1.18 -8.19
CA HIS A 33 -9.58 0.77 -9.50
C HIS A 33 -10.52 1.86 -10.03
N GLY A 34 -10.14 2.47 -11.15
CA GLY A 34 -10.98 3.40 -11.90
C GLY A 34 -11.43 2.80 -13.23
N PRO A 35 -12.39 3.44 -13.91
CA PRO A 35 -12.93 2.96 -15.19
C PRO A 35 -11.88 2.88 -16.31
N GLU A 36 -10.82 3.68 -16.26
CA GLU A 36 -9.79 3.73 -17.31
C GLU A 36 -8.43 3.17 -16.87
N VAL A 37 -8.10 3.26 -15.57
CA VAL A 37 -6.78 2.89 -15.05
C VAL A 37 -6.85 2.36 -13.62
N ALA A 38 -6.00 1.37 -13.35
CA ALA A 38 -5.70 0.88 -12.01
C ALA A 38 -4.46 1.60 -11.46
N ARG A 39 -4.51 1.98 -10.19
CA ARG A 39 -3.43 2.64 -9.46
C ARG A 39 -3.12 1.89 -8.17
N ALA A 40 -1.89 1.96 -7.71
CA ALA A 40 -1.48 1.37 -6.44
C ALA A 40 -0.82 2.41 -5.53
N LEU A 41 -1.06 2.29 -4.23
CA LEU A 41 -0.37 3.04 -3.19
C LEU A 41 0.76 2.16 -2.66
N LEU A 42 1.99 2.58 -2.90
CA LEU A 42 3.17 1.85 -2.44
C LEU A 42 3.94 2.71 -1.45
N ARG A 43 4.35 2.09 -0.36
CA ARG A 43 5.35 2.64 0.55
C ARG A 43 6.73 2.19 0.09
N SER A 44 7.64 3.12 -0.13
CA SER A 44 9.05 2.84 -0.42
C SER A 44 9.80 2.42 0.85
N GLU A 45 11.07 2.03 0.69
CA GLU A 45 11.94 1.73 1.83
C GLU A 45 12.22 2.96 2.71
N SER A 46 12.15 4.17 2.15
CA SER A 46 12.27 5.43 2.92
C SER A 46 11.01 5.76 3.74
N GLY A 47 9.95 4.97 3.61
CA GLY A 47 8.66 5.22 4.26
C GLY A 47 7.74 6.17 3.49
N GLU A 48 8.19 6.71 2.36
CA GLU A 48 7.38 7.57 1.50
C GLU A 48 6.27 6.77 0.83
N ILE A 49 5.03 7.27 0.89
CA ILE A 49 3.89 6.67 0.19
C ILE A 49 3.68 7.40 -1.13
N ARG A 50 3.62 6.65 -2.23
CA ARG A 50 3.39 7.19 -3.57
C ARG A 50 2.33 6.40 -4.31
N THR A 51 1.55 7.11 -5.12
CA THR A 51 0.64 6.50 -6.09
C THR A 51 1.43 6.13 -7.35
N VAL A 52 1.27 4.90 -7.81
CA VAL A 52 1.93 4.37 -9.01
C VAL A 52 0.93 3.76 -9.97
N GLU A 53 1.34 3.69 -11.23
CA GLU A 53 0.62 3.07 -12.34
C GLU A 53 1.50 2.01 -13.00
N THR A 54 0.91 1.20 -13.89
CA THR A 54 1.65 0.28 -14.74
C THR A 54 2.77 1.00 -15.50
N GLY A 55 3.97 0.43 -15.50
CA GLY A 55 5.17 1.05 -16.08
C GLY A 55 5.95 1.95 -15.12
N ALA A 56 5.42 2.30 -13.95
CA ALA A 56 6.16 3.06 -12.95
C ALA A 56 7.34 2.27 -12.36
N ARG A 57 8.44 2.95 -12.02
CA ARG A 57 9.64 2.34 -11.46
C ARG A 57 9.69 2.50 -9.93
N ILE A 58 10.00 1.41 -9.23
CA ILE A 58 10.17 1.34 -7.77
C ILE A 58 11.52 0.67 -7.49
N GLY A 59 12.53 1.49 -7.15
CA GLY A 59 13.91 1.02 -7.01
C GLY A 59 14.44 0.41 -8.31
N THR A 60 14.74 -0.89 -8.29
CA THR A 60 15.19 -1.64 -9.49
C THR A 60 14.07 -2.34 -10.25
N ALA A 61 12.85 -2.34 -9.71
CA ALA A 61 11.71 -3.01 -10.29
C ALA A 61 10.76 -2.03 -11.01
N THR A 62 9.94 -2.56 -11.92
CA THR A 62 8.90 -1.81 -12.64
C THR A 62 7.54 -2.46 -12.40
N VAL A 63 6.48 -1.66 -12.24
CA VAL A 63 5.11 -2.16 -12.12
C VAL A 63 4.69 -2.81 -13.43
N ALA A 64 4.46 -4.11 -13.41
CA ALA A 64 4.02 -4.88 -14.57
C ALA A 64 2.49 -4.99 -14.65
N ALA A 65 1.81 -5.09 -13.50
CA ALA A 65 0.35 -5.14 -13.43
C ALA A 65 -0.16 -4.71 -12.05
N ILE A 66 -1.39 -4.20 -12.01
CA ILE A 66 -2.11 -3.84 -10.77
C ILE A 66 -3.45 -4.56 -10.81
N GLY A 67 -3.75 -5.32 -9.76
CA GLY A 67 -5.05 -5.96 -9.54
C GLY A 67 -5.57 -5.66 -8.15
N GLU A 68 -6.69 -6.28 -7.76
CA GLU A 68 -7.28 -6.05 -6.44
C GLU A 68 -6.39 -6.57 -5.31
N GLY A 69 -5.86 -5.64 -4.51
CA GLY A 69 -4.97 -5.94 -3.38
C GLY A 69 -3.64 -6.58 -3.76
N VAL A 70 -3.27 -6.54 -5.03
CA VAL A 70 -2.03 -7.14 -5.55
C VAL A 70 -1.38 -6.26 -6.61
N VAL A 71 -0.05 -6.21 -6.58
CA VAL A 71 0.78 -5.59 -7.61
C VAL A 71 1.82 -6.60 -8.06
N ILE A 72 1.97 -6.74 -9.38
CA ILE A 72 3.06 -7.51 -9.97
C ILE A 72 4.17 -6.56 -10.37
N LEU A 73 5.37 -6.82 -9.84
CA LEU A 73 6.60 -6.13 -10.20
C LEU A 73 7.42 -6.99 -11.14
N ASN A 74 8.12 -6.36 -12.08
CA ASN A 74 9.21 -6.95 -12.83
C ASN A 74 10.53 -6.44 -12.24
N ASP A 75 11.24 -7.29 -11.51
CA ASP A 75 12.58 -7.02 -10.99
C ASP A 75 13.61 -7.79 -11.82
N ARG A 76 14.30 -7.09 -12.72
CA ARG A 76 15.37 -7.67 -13.57
C ARG A 76 14.95 -8.95 -14.31
N GLY A 77 13.72 -9.00 -14.81
CA GLY A 77 13.17 -10.15 -15.55
C GLY A 77 12.48 -11.20 -14.67
N ARG A 78 12.48 -11.04 -13.34
CA ARG A 78 11.71 -11.87 -12.42
C ARG A 78 10.39 -11.18 -12.09
N ALA A 79 9.29 -11.90 -12.24
CA ALA A 79 8.00 -11.46 -11.71
C ALA A 79 7.98 -11.63 -10.20
N GLU A 80 7.68 -10.56 -9.47
CA GLU A 80 7.54 -10.54 -8.02
C GLU A 80 6.15 -10.03 -7.66
N ARG A 81 5.51 -10.69 -6.71
CA ARG A 81 4.13 -10.40 -6.30
C ARG A 81 4.15 -9.69 -4.96
N LEU A 82 3.65 -8.45 -4.96
CA LEU A 82 3.38 -7.69 -3.75
C LEU A 82 1.89 -7.77 -3.43
N GLU A 83 1.57 -8.30 -2.25
CA GLU A 83 0.21 -8.34 -1.73
C GLU A 83 0.07 -7.34 -0.60
N MET A 84 -1.15 -6.82 -0.42
CA MET A 84 -1.46 -6.06 0.78
C MET A 84 -1.31 -6.98 2.00
N PRO A 85 -0.59 -6.55 3.05
CA PRO A 85 -0.54 -7.31 4.28
C PRO A 85 -1.93 -7.51 4.85
N ARG A 86 -2.18 -8.71 5.36
CA ARG A 86 -3.40 -9.00 6.10
C ARG A 86 -3.20 -8.58 7.55
N GLY A 87 -4.20 -7.94 8.12
CA GLY A 87 -4.34 -7.71 9.56
C GLY A 87 -5.12 -8.83 10.22
#